data_AF-A0A926QZ32-F1
#
_entry.id   AF-A0A926QZ32-F1
#
_cell.length_a   1.000
_cell.length_b   1.000
_cell.length_c   1.000
_cell.angle_alpha   90.00
_cell.angle_beta   90.00
_cell.angle_gamma   90.00
#
_symmetry.space_group_name_H-M   'P 1'
#
loop_
_entity.id
_entity.type
_entity.pdbx_description
1 polymer ?
#
loop_
_entity_poly.entity_id
_entity_poly.type
_entity_poly.pdbx_seq_one_letter_code
_entity_poly.pdbx_strand_id
1 'polypeptide(L)'
;MEANEGGFEITQEQGAWVIRMWWPTGPITGGPQRITVEAAEGSATRDVARGISTTVLRRLDLAAAMKLAEKAPELRQGMEEVTAKVEEAGAAAGLLLTNEGVSEPYLAMLASTYKTMADLGAPAPVPWLARLIGRRPETVKDHLKRARREGYLTTVAGKAGGELTEKTTEVLAAFVNSDDEQN
;
A
#
# COMPACT_ATOMS: atom_id res chain seq x y z
N MET A 1 -20.88 -3.20 -13.91
CA MET A 1 -20.84 -2.87 -12.47
C MET A 1 -19.45 -2.32 -12.24
N GLU A 2 -19.23 -1.05 -12.59
CA GLU A 2 -17.93 -0.40 -12.39
C GLU A 2 -17.93 0.13 -10.97
N ALA A 3 -17.16 -0.53 -10.10
CA ALA A 3 -16.81 0.06 -8.83
C ALA A 3 -16.14 1.40 -9.13
N ASN A 4 -16.54 2.45 -8.43
CA ASN A 4 -15.94 3.77 -8.49
C ASN A 4 -14.51 3.66 -7.94
N GLU A 5 -13.59 3.08 -8.72
CA GLU A 5 -12.19 2.90 -8.38
C GLU A 5 -11.53 4.27 -8.45
N GLY A 6 -11.52 4.96 -7.30
CA GLY A 6 -10.73 6.16 -7.12
C GLY A 6 -9.28 5.91 -7.53
N GLY A 7 -8.74 6.78 -8.35
CA GLY A 7 -7.37 6.69 -8.85
C GLY A 7 -7.02 7.90 -9.70
N PHE A 8 -5.79 7.92 -10.18
CA PHE A 8 -5.34 8.94 -11.12
C PHE A 8 -4.74 8.31 -12.35
N GLU A 9 -4.75 9.10 -13.42
CA GLU A 9 -4.32 8.66 -14.74
C GLU A 9 -3.22 9.58 -15.27
N ILE A 10 -2.20 8.98 -15.87
CA ILE A 10 -1.15 9.67 -16.61
C ILE A 10 -1.31 9.33 -18.08
N THR A 11 -1.42 10.36 -18.88
CA THR A 11 -1.47 10.25 -20.34
C THR A 11 -0.09 10.49 -20.94
N GLN A 12 0.31 9.64 -21.88
CA GLN A 12 1.48 9.82 -22.74
C GLN A 12 1.08 9.68 -24.20
N GLU A 13 1.62 10.55 -25.05
CA GLU A 13 1.52 10.42 -26.50
C GLU A 13 2.79 9.78 -27.07
N GLN A 14 2.62 8.73 -27.87
CA GLN A 14 3.71 7.98 -28.49
C GLN A 14 3.42 7.77 -29.98
N GLY A 15 3.73 8.79 -30.79
CA GLY A 15 3.42 8.78 -32.21
C GLY A 15 1.91 8.84 -32.45
N ALA A 16 1.36 7.85 -33.15
CA ALA A 16 -0.08 7.75 -33.46
C ALA A 16 -0.92 7.12 -32.32
N TRP A 17 -0.34 6.96 -31.12
CA TRP A 17 -0.99 6.29 -30.00
C TRP A 17 -1.01 7.18 -28.76
N VAL A 18 -2.15 7.22 -28.08
CA VAL A 18 -2.34 7.77 -26.75
C VAL A 18 -2.37 6.60 -25.77
N ILE A 19 -1.54 6.69 -24.73
CA ILE A 19 -1.44 5.69 -23.67
C ILE A 19 -1.87 6.34 -22.37
N ARG A 20 -2.88 5.75 -21.74
CA ARG A 20 -3.37 6.13 -20.43
C ARG A 20 -2.96 5.06 -19.43
N MET A 21 -2.24 5.46 -18.39
CA MET A 21 -1.79 4.58 -17.33
C MET A 21 -2.44 5.01 -16.04
N TRP A 22 -3.12 4.08 -15.38
CA TRP A 22 -3.90 4.36 -14.19
C TRP A 22 -3.31 3.65 -12.97
N TRP A 23 -3.32 4.38 -11.86
CA TRP A 23 -2.98 3.90 -10.53
C TRP A 23 -4.14 4.12 -9.57
N PRO A 24 -4.34 3.20 -8.60
CA PRO A 24 -5.33 3.40 -7.56
C PRO A 24 -4.94 4.57 -6.64
N THR A 25 -5.94 5.17 -5.99
CA THR A 25 -5.69 6.08 -4.86
C THR A 25 -5.00 5.35 -3.72
N GLY A 26 -3.96 5.97 -3.16
CA GLY A 26 -3.15 5.41 -2.08
C GLY A 26 -1.69 5.22 -2.50
N PRO A 27 -0.86 4.57 -1.67
CA PRO A 27 0.56 4.43 -1.96
C PRO A 27 0.79 3.52 -3.16
N ILE A 28 1.52 4.05 -4.14
CA ILE A 28 1.89 3.29 -5.33
C ILE A 28 3.11 2.45 -5.05
N THR A 29 2.92 1.14 -5.02
CA THR A 29 3.98 0.15 -4.86
C THR A 29 4.27 -0.56 -6.17
N GLY A 30 4.73 0.21 -7.15
CA GLY A 30 5.13 -0.32 -8.45
C GLY A 30 4.40 0.32 -9.63
N GLY A 31 4.33 -0.42 -10.74
CA GLY A 31 3.79 0.08 -12.01
C GLY A 31 2.27 0.32 -12.01
N PRO A 32 1.73 0.83 -13.12
CA PRO A 32 0.30 1.07 -13.28
C PRO A 32 -0.48 -0.25 -13.21
N GLN A 33 -1.67 -0.21 -12.62
CA GLN A 33 -2.55 -1.37 -12.54
C GLN A 33 -3.42 -1.53 -13.80
N ARG A 34 -3.57 -0.46 -14.58
CA ARG A 34 -4.30 -0.47 -15.84
C ARG A 34 -3.57 0.38 -16.87
N ILE A 35 -3.49 -0.14 -18.09
CA ILE A 35 -2.95 0.56 -19.26
C ILE A 35 -3.99 0.49 -20.38
N THR A 36 -4.42 1.65 -20.86
CA THR A 36 -5.32 1.79 -22.00
C THR A 36 -4.52 2.40 -23.15
N VAL A 37 -4.58 1.77 -24.33
CA VAL A 37 -3.88 2.24 -25.53
C VAL A 37 -4.90 2.50 -26.62
N GLU A 38 -4.95 3.74 -27.10
CA GLU A 38 -5.89 4.21 -28.10
C GLU A 38 -5.15 4.93 -29.23
N ALA A 39 -5.76 5.01 -30.42
CA ALA A 39 -5.24 5.85 -31.47
C ALA A 39 -5.30 7.32 -31.04
N ALA A 40 -4.24 8.09 -31.28
CA ALA A 40 -4.27 9.52 -31.03
C ALA A 40 -5.27 10.20 -31.97
N GLU A 41 -5.94 11.24 -31.47
CA GLU A 41 -6.90 11.99 -32.26
C GLU A 41 -6.23 12.57 -33.52
N GLY A 42 -6.86 12.40 -34.68
CA GLY A 42 -6.30 12.85 -35.96
C GLY A 42 -5.17 11.97 -36.54
N SER A 43 -4.88 10.81 -35.95
CA SER A 43 -3.89 9.88 -36.50
C SER A 43 -4.25 9.40 -37.91
N ALA A 44 -3.28 9.40 -38.83
CA ALA A 44 -3.50 8.88 -40.16
C ALA A 44 -3.74 7.37 -40.13
N THR A 45 -4.68 6.88 -40.94
CA THR A 45 -5.07 5.44 -40.99
C THR A 45 -3.86 4.53 -41.19
N ARG A 46 -2.87 4.96 -41.97
CA ARG A 46 -1.64 4.19 -42.24
C ARG A 46 -0.78 3.97 -40.98
N ASP A 47 -0.79 4.92 -40.04
CA ASP A 47 0.07 4.91 -38.86
C ASP A 47 -0.51 4.03 -37.74
N VAL A 48 -1.81 3.73 -37.80
CA VAL A 48 -2.53 2.81 -36.89
C VAL A 48 -2.91 1.47 -37.54
N ALA A 49 -2.70 1.31 -38.86
CA ALA A 49 -3.16 0.15 -39.65
C ALA A 49 -2.66 -1.21 -39.13
N ARG A 50 -1.50 -1.24 -38.49
CA ARG A 50 -0.93 -2.47 -37.90
C ARG A 50 -1.48 -2.81 -36.51
N GLY A 51 -2.34 -1.95 -35.96
CA GLY A 51 -2.87 -2.07 -34.61
C GLY A 51 -1.81 -1.94 -33.52
N ILE A 52 -2.22 -2.25 -32.29
CA ILE A 52 -1.36 -2.23 -31.10
C ILE A 52 -0.41 -3.43 -31.17
N SER A 53 0.81 -3.18 -31.63
CA SER A 53 1.84 -4.21 -31.79
C SER A 53 2.84 -4.22 -30.63
N THR A 54 3.71 -5.23 -30.57
CA THR A 54 4.83 -5.29 -29.62
C THR A 54 5.77 -4.08 -29.73
N THR A 55 5.84 -3.42 -30.89
CA THR A 55 6.62 -2.19 -31.07
C THR A 55 5.99 -1.03 -30.31
N VAL A 56 4.66 -0.94 -30.31
CA VAL A 56 3.92 0.07 -29.53
C VAL A 56 4.11 -0.20 -28.04
N LEU A 57 3.96 -1.46 -27.61
CA LEU A 57 4.13 -1.85 -26.21
C LEU A 57 5.56 -1.65 -25.68
N ARG A 58 6.59 -1.83 -26.53
CA ARG A 58 7.99 -1.60 -26.14
C ARG A 58 8.36 -0.12 -26.03
N ARG A 59 7.57 0.77 -26.61
CA ARG A 59 7.75 2.23 -26.49
C ARG A 59 7.10 2.82 -25.25
N LEU A 60 6.38 2.01 -24.48
CA LEU A 60 5.82 2.41 -23.20
C LEU A 60 6.96 2.78 -22.23
N ASP A 61 7.12 4.06 -21.95
CA ASP A 61 8.08 4.53 -20.96
C ASP A 61 7.43 4.53 -19.57
N LEU A 62 7.36 3.34 -18.98
CA LEU A 62 6.84 3.13 -17.62
C LEU A 62 7.70 3.87 -16.58
N ALA A 63 9.00 4.03 -16.82
CA ALA A 63 9.89 4.72 -15.90
C ALA A 63 9.61 6.24 -15.86
N ALA A 64 9.37 6.85 -17.03
CA ALA A 64 8.94 8.24 -17.11
C ALA A 64 7.53 8.42 -16.53
N ALA A 65 6.61 7.47 -16.78
CA ALA A 65 5.28 7.49 -16.19
C ALA A 65 5.32 7.47 -14.66
N MET A 66 6.16 6.60 -14.08
CA MET A 66 6.37 6.54 -12.63
C MET A 66 6.90 7.85 -12.05
N LYS A 67 7.86 8.49 -12.71
CA LYS A 67 8.39 9.80 -12.27
C LYS A 67 7.35 10.93 -12.34
N LEU A 68 6.40 10.84 -13.25
CA LEU A 68 5.27 11.75 -13.34
C LEU A 68 4.24 11.45 -12.23
N ALA A 69 3.99 10.16 -11.97
CA ALA A 69 3.12 9.70 -10.88
C ALA A 69 3.59 10.20 -9.52
N GLU A 70 4.87 10.05 -9.21
CA GLU A 70 5.51 10.56 -7.98
C GLU A 70 5.31 12.07 -7.75
N LYS A 71 5.03 12.83 -8.82
CA LYS A 71 4.84 14.29 -8.75
C LYS A 71 3.37 14.71 -8.70
N ALA A 72 2.44 13.79 -8.94
CA ALA A 72 1.01 14.09 -8.91
C ALA A 72 0.57 14.51 -7.49
N PRO A 73 -0.13 15.64 -7.32
CA PRO A 73 -0.56 16.12 -6.01
C PRO A 73 -1.52 15.14 -5.30
N GLU A 74 -2.36 14.43 -6.06
CA GLU A 74 -3.27 13.40 -5.54
C GLU A 74 -2.52 12.24 -4.89
N LEU A 75 -1.37 11.86 -5.47
CA LEU A 75 -0.50 10.84 -4.89
C LEU A 75 0.15 11.34 -3.60
N ARG A 76 0.63 12.60 -3.57
CA ARG A 76 1.26 13.16 -2.37
C ARG A 76 0.27 13.25 -1.21
N GLN A 77 -0.93 13.76 -1.44
CA GLN A 77 -1.98 13.85 -0.42
C GLN A 77 -2.39 12.47 0.09
N GLY A 78 -2.65 11.52 -0.82
CA GLY A 78 -2.98 10.15 -0.43
C GLY A 78 -1.85 9.46 0.34
N MET A 79 -0.59 9.72 -0.02
CA MET A 79 0.56 9.20 0.73
C MET A 79 0.71 9.86 2.11
N GLU A 80 0.49 11.16 2.23
CA GLU A 80 0.56 11.87 3.52
C GLU A 80 -0.51 11.36 4.49
N GLU A 81 -1.77 11.27 4.06
CA GLU A 81 -2.86 10.75 4.88
C GLU A 81 -2.61 9.31 5.33
N VAL A 82 -2.15 8.46 4.41
CA VAL A 82 -1.86 7.06 4.73
C VAL A 82 -0.64 6.97 5.67
N THR A 83 0.40 7.77 5.45
CA THR A 83 1.56 7.82 6.35
C THR A 83 1.14 8.25 7.76
N ALA A 84 0.31 9.29 7.88
CA ALA A 84 -0.21 9.76 9.16
C ALA A 84 -0.99 8.66 9.90
N LYS A 85 -1.86 7.92 9.21
CA LYS A 85 -2.61 6.79 9.80
C LYS A 85 -1.68 5.67 10.28
N VAL A 86 -0.63 5.35 9.53
CA VAL A 86 0.34 4.33 9.94
C VAL A 86 1.15 4.83 11.14
N GLU A 87 1.53 6.11 11.18
CA GLU A 87 2.22 6.71 12.33
C GLU A 87 1.36 6.67 13.59
N GLU A 88 0.08 7.02 13.48
CA GLU A 88 -0.90 6.95 14.56
C GLU A 88 -1.08 5.52 15.06
N ALA A 89 -1.28 4.55 14.17
CA ALA A 89 -1.42 3.14 14.54
C ALA A 89 -0.15 2.57 15.21
N GLY A 90 1.03 2.97 14.73
CA GLY A 90 2.30 2.59 15.34
C GLY A 90 2.51 3.21 16.72
N ALA A 91 2.09 4.46 16.92
CA ALA A 91 2.10 5.13 18.23
C ALA A 91 1.12 4.46 19.20
N ALA A 92 -0.09 4.12 18.74
CA ALA A 92 -1.08 3.37 19.52
C ALA A 92 -0.53 2.01 19.97
N ALA A 93 0.14 1.27 19.07
CA ALA A 93 0.85 0.04 19.44
C ALA A 93 1.94 0.28 20.52
N GLY A 94 2.66 1.41 20.45
CA GLY A 94 3.64 1.79 21.48
C GLY A 94 3.00 2.06 22.85
N LEU A 95 1.83 2.70 22.88
CA LEU A 95 1.06 2.96 24.09
C LEU A 95 0.54 1.66 24.71
N LEU A 96 -0.06 0.78 23.91
CA LEU A 96 -0.50 -0.54 24.34
C LEU A 96 0.65 -1.35 24.95
N LEU A 97 1.81 -1.33 24.30
CA LEU A 97 3.01 -1.99 24.82
C LEU A 97 3.46 -1.44 26.17
N THR A 98 3.29 -0.14 26.38
CA THR A 98 3.71 0.54 27.61
C THR A 98 2.75 0.25 28.75
N ASN A 99 1.43 0.22 28.48
CA ASN A 99 0.40 0.07 29.50
C ASN A 99 0.15 -1.40 29.87
N GLU A 100 0.18 -2.29 28.89
CA GLU A 100 -0.24 -3.70 29.04
C GLU A 100 0.88 -4.70 28.77
N GLY A 101 2.03 -4.24 28.27
CA GLY A 101 3.10 -5.12 27.81
C GLY A 101 2.75 -5.81 26.49
N VAL A 102 3.24 -7.03 26.31
CA VAL A 102 3.01 -7.80 25.07
C VAL A 102 1.67 -8.53 25.16
N SER A 103 0.58 -7.73 25.10
CA SER A 103 -0.82 -8.15 25.19
C SER A 103 -1.43 -8.52 23.83
N GLU A 104 -2.66 -9.05 23.83
CA GLU A 104 -3.38 -9.38 22.60
C GLU A 104 -3.72 -8.15 21.75
N PRO A 105 -4.27 -7.04 22.30
CA PRO A 105 -4.49 -5.81 21.55
C PRO A 105 -3.20 -5.26 20.94
N TYR A 106 -2.09 -5.30 21.71
CA TYR A 106 -0.78 -4.89 21.22
C TYR A 106 -0.33 -5.72 20.00
N LEU A 107 -0.39 -7.04 20.09
CA LEU A 107 0.05 -7.93 19.01
C LEU A 107 -0.82 -7.78 17.76
N ALA A 108 -2.13 -7.59 17.93
CA ALA A 108 -3.05 -7.33 16.83
C ALA A 108 -2.74 -5.98 16.14
N MET A 109 -2.55 -4.91 16.92
CA MET A 109 -2.22 -3.58 16.40
C MET A 109 -0.85 -3.57 15.68
N LEU A 110 0.14 -4.24 16.26
CA LEU A 110 1.47 -4.38 15.67
C LEU A 110 1.42 -5.14 14.33
N ALA A 111 0.68 -6.26 14.29
CA ALA A 111 0.53 -7.06 13.07
C ALA A 111 -0.19 -6.28 11.97
N SER A 112 -1.25 -5.55 12.32
CA SER A 112 -2.01 -4.70 11.40
C SER A 112 -1.13 -3.61 10.80
N THR A 113 -0.44 -2.84 11.66
CA THR A 113 0.45 -1.76 11.20
C THR A 113 1.58 -2.30 10.32
N TYR A 114 2.20 -3.43 10.70
CA TYR A 114 3.22 -4.08 9.89
C TYR A 114 2.71 -4.51 8.52
N LYS A 115 1.52 -5.12 8.45
CA LYS A 115 0.91 -5.51 7.18
C LYS A 115 0.66 -4.29 6.32
N THR A 116 0.03 -3.25 6.87
CA THR A 116 -0.24 -2.01 6.13
C THR A 116 1.07 -1.50 5.53
N MET A 117 2.12 -1.29 6.32
CA MET A 117 3.41 -0.83 5.77
C MET A 117 3.99 -1.74 4.68
N ALA A 118 3.84 -3.06 4.81
CA ALA A 118 4.33 -4.00 3.83
C ALA A 118 3.51 -3.94 2.52
N ASP A 119 2.18 -3.82 2.61
CA ASP A 119 1.28 -3.65 1.47
C ASP A 119 1.54 -2.30 0.76
N LEU A 120 1.90 -1.27 1.53
CA LEU A 120 2.37 0.02 1.04
C LEU A 120 3.84 0.01 0.58
N GLY A 121 4.50 -1.14 0.55
CA GLY A 121 5.83 -1.31 -0.01
C GLY A 121 6.90 -0.48 0.68
N ALA A 122 6.67 -0.12 1.95
CA ALA A 122 7.57 0.72 2.70
C ALA A 122 8.98 0.08 2.77
N PRO A 123 10.05 0.84 2.51
CA PRO A 123 11.40 0.33 2.68
C PRO A 123 11.64 0.04 4.16
N ALA A 124 11.95 -1.22 4.49
CA ALA A 124 12.30 -1.68 5.84
C ALA A 124 11.24 -1.36 6.93
N PRO A 125 10.05 -2.01 6.90
CA PRO A 125 8.97 -1.75 7.86
C PRO A 125 9.34 -2.05 9.32
N VAL A 126 10.24 -3.02 9.56
CA VAL A 126 10.65 -3.41 10.93
C VAL A 126 11.45 -2.30 11.64
N PRO A 127 12.55 -1.75 11.07
CA PRO A 127 13.24 -0.60 11.67
C PRO A 127 12.34 0.61 11.96
N TRP A 128 11.37 0.86 11.09
CA TRP A 128 10.45 1.97 11.28
C TRP A 128 9.49 1.73 12.45
N LEU A 129 8.87 0.55 12.52
CA LEU A 129 8.03 0.16 13.66
C LEU A 129 8.80 0.22 14.97
N ALA A 130 10.06 -0.22 14.96
CA ALA A 130 10.95 -0.18 16.12
C ALA A 130 11.09 1.24 16.68
N ARG A 131 11.23 2.24 15.80
CA ARG A 131 11.29 3.65 16.18
C ARG A 131 9.98 4.11 16.84
N LEU A 132 8.83 3.77 16.26
CA LEU A 132 7.54 4.21 16.78
C LEU A 132 7.19 3.60 18.14
N ILE A 133 7.43 2.31 18.32
CA ILE A 133 7.12 1.63 19.58
C ILE A 133 8.22 1.79 20.64
N GLY A 134 9.31 2.51 20.31
CA GLY A 134 10.44 2.74 21.21
C GLY A 134 11.17 1.45 21.61
N ARG A 135 11.37 0.52 20.67
CA ARG A 135 12.07 -0.77 20.91
C ARG A 135 13.15 -1.01 19.86
N ARG A 136 13.98 -2.04 20.10
CA ARG A 136 14.99 -2.47 19.13
C ARG A 136 14.33 -3.26 18.00
N PRO A 137 14.85 -3.19 16.75
CA PRO A 137 14.33 -3.96 15.63
C PRO A 137 14.22 -5.47 15.90
N GLU A 138 15.16 -6.04 16.67
CA GLU A 138 15.18 -7.44 17.06
C GLU A 138 13.96 -7.80 17.92
N THR A 139 13.63 -6.95 18.90
CA THR A 139 12.45 -7.10 19.75
C THR A 139 11.17 -7.05 18.92
N VAL A 140 11.09 -6.15 17.93
CA VAL A 140 9.94 -6.06 17.03
C VAL A 140 9.80 -7.33 16.19
N LYS A 141 10.90 -7.88 15.68
CA LYS A 141 10.88 -9.16 14.96
C LYS A 141 10.38 -10.30 15.84
N ASP A 142 10.78 -10.33 17.11
CA ASP A 142 10.33 -11.35 18.05
C ASP A 142 8.84 -11.20 18.40
N HIS A 143 8.34 -9.98 18.54
CA HIS A 143 6.92 -9.71 18.72
C HIS A 143 6.11 -10.09 17.47
N LEU A 144 6.61 -9.80 16.26
CA LEU A 144 5.97 -10.23 15.01
C LEU A 144 6.00 -11.76 14.83
N LYS A 145 7.06 -12.44 15.28
CA LYS A 145 7.07 -13.92 15.35
C LYS A 145 6.02 -14.44 16.32
N ARG A 146 5.88 -13.80 17.48
CA ARG A 146 4.84 -14.13 18.45
C ARG A 146 3.44 -13.91 17.88
N ALA A 147 3.20 -12.77 17.22
CA ALA A 147 1.94 -12.46 16.54
C ALA A 147 1.57 -13.54 15.52
N ARG A 148 2.55 -14.04 14.75
CA ARG A 148 2.33 -15.17 13.82
C ARG A 148 1.98 -16.47 14.53
N ARG A 149 2.74 -16.83 15.57
CA ARG A 149 2.51 -18.05 16.36
C ARG A 149 1.13 -18.04 17.03
N GLU A 150 0.67 -16.87 17.46
CA GLU A 150 -0.61 -16.69 18.15
C GLU A 150 -1.78 -16.40 17.21
N GLY A 151 -1.52 -16.48 15.90
CA GLY A 151 -2.56 -16.43 14.87
C GLY A 151 -3.09 -15.04 14.58
N TYR A 152 -2.32 -13.97 14.81
CA TYR A 152 -2.63 -12.59 14.39
C TYR A 152 -2.08 -12.23 13.01
N LEU A 153 -1.15 -13.04 12.49
CA LEU A 153 -0.53 -12.79 11.19
C LEU A 153 -0.16 -14.11 10.54
N THR A 154 -0.49 -14.28 9.27
CA THR A 154 -0.10 -15.50 8.54
C THR A 154 1.38 -15.47 8.13
N THR A 155 1.93 -16.65 7.88
CA THR A 155 3.24 -16.81 7.23
C THR A 155 3.03 -17.08 5.75
N VAL A 156 3.12 -16.04 4.91
CA VAL A 156 3.13 -16.23 3.45
C VAL A 156 4.58 -16.28 2.97
N ALA A 157 4.99 -17.42 2.40
CA ALA A 157 6.31 -17.54 1.80
C ALA A 157 6.43 -16.58 0.59
N GLY A 158 7.48 -15.75 0.56
CA GLY A 158 7.78 -14.86 -0.56
C GLY A 158 7.07 -13.50 -0.55
N LYS A 159 6.19 -13.20 0.42
CA LYS A 159 5.63 -11.85 0.62
C LYS A 159 6.05 -11.29 1.97
N ALA A 160 6.66 -10.10 1.97
CA ALA A 160 6.78 -9.31 3.19
C ALA A 160 5.36 -8.92 3.67
N GLY A 161 5.07 -9.03 4.96
CA GLY A 161 3.75 -8.69 5.50
C GLY A 161 3.00 -9.91 6.03
N GLY A 162 2.62 -10.84 5.15
CA GLY A 162 1.59 -11.84 5.49
C GLY A 162 0.19 -11.21 5.48
N GLU A 163 -0.81 -12.02 5.81
CA GLU A 163 -2.21 -11.59 5.90
C GLU A 163 -2.66 -11.52 7.35
N LEU A 164 -3.52 -10.54 7.68
CA LEU A 164 -4.20 -10.53 8.97
C LEU A 164 -5.22 -11.66 8.99
N THR A 165 -5.41 -12.22 10.16
CA THR A 165 -6.42 -13.26 10.40
C THR A 165 -7.72 -12.64 10.90
N GLU A 166 -8.80 -13.40 10.85
CA GLU A 166 -10.09 -13.01 11.44
C GLU A 166 -9.94 -12.64 12.93
N LYS A 167 -9.16 -13.41 13.68
CA LYS A 167 -8.80 -13.12 15.08
C LYS A 167 -8.25 -11.70 15.28
N THR A 168 -7.47 -11.21 14.32
CA THR A 168 -6.89 -9.86 14.40
C THR A 168 -7.97 -8.80 14.27
N THR A 169 -8.86 -8.99 13.30
CA THR A 169 -9.98 -8.08 13.06
C THR A 169 -10.94 -8.04 14.25
N GLU A 170 -11.24 -9.20 14.85
CA GLU A 170 -12.07 -9.30 16.06
C GLU A 170 -11.48 -8.54 17.25
N VAL A 171 -10.19 -8.75 17.53
CA VAL A 171 -9.50 -8.07 18.64
C VAL A 171 -9.45 -6.55 18.43
N LEU A 172 -9.15 -6.10 17.20
CA LEU A 172 -9.13 -4.67 16.90
C LEU A 172 -10.53 -4.04 16.98
N ALA A 173 -11.57 -4.73 16.52
CA ALA A 173 -12.94 -4.24 16.61
C ALA A 173 -13.41 -4.14 18.07
N ALA A 174 -13.11 -5.15 18.90
CA ALA A 174 -13.43 -5.12 20.32
C ALA A 174 -12.70 -3.97 21.04
N PHE A 175 -11.43 -3.73 20.68
CA PHE A 175 -10.62 -2.66 21.25
C PHE A 175 -11.18 -1.26 20.95
N VAL A 176 -11.55 -1.00 19.69
CA VAL A 176 -12.16 0.28 19.29
C VAL A 176 -13.46 0.54 20.05
N ASN A 177 -14.31 -0.49 20.18
CA ASN A 177 -15.58 -0.35 20.90
C ASN A 177 -15.38 -0.14 22.42
N SER A 178 -14.31 -0.68 23.01
CA SER A 178 -14.03 -0.50 24.44
C SER A 178 -13.46 0.87 24.81
N ASP A 179 -12.82 1.56 23.86
CA ASP A 179 -12.34 2.94 24.05
C ASP A 179 -13.50 3.96 23.91
N ASP A 180 -14.48 3.69 23.05
CA ASP A 180 -15.68 4.54 22.86
C ASP A 180 -16.64 4.51 24.06
N GLU A 181 -16.67 3.43 24.86
CA GLU A 181 -17.50 3.34 26.07
C GLU A 181 -16.87 4.00 27.32
N GLN A 182 -15.61 4.46 27.22
CA GLN A 182 -14.89 5.10 28.33
C GLN A 182 -14.71 6.62 28.18
N ASN A 183 -15.24 7.22 27.10
CA ASN A 183 -15.21 8.66 26.82
C ASN A 183 -16.60 9.29 26.90
#